data_AF-A0A212R6N5-F1
#
_entry.id   AF-A0A212R6N5-F1
#
_cell.length_a   1.000
_cell.length_b   1.000
_cell.length_c   1.000
_cell.angle_alpha   90.00
_cell.angle_beta   90.00
_cell.angle_gamma   90.00
#
_symmetry.space_group_name_H-M   'P 1'
#
loop_
_entity.id
_entity.type
_entity.pdbx_description
1 polymer ?
#
loop_
_entity_poly.entity_id
_entity_poly.type
_entity_poly.pdbx_seq_one_letter_code
_entity_poly.pdbx_strand_id
1 'polypeptide(L)'
;MRAALLSSAIALAAVLYSGLPDVAHAANSQQNKMTTCNADAKTKGLSGDARKSFMSTCLSSKATATTTDGSAKCAADADTKKLHGAARTSFIKKCAS
;
A
#
# COMPACT_ATOMS: atom_id res chain seq x y z
N MET A 1 -34.09 2.56 -22.38
CA MET A 1 -35.57 2.65 -22.29
C MET A 1 -36.12 1.22 -22.31
N ARG A 2 -37.19 0.96 -21.54
CA ARG A 2 -37.75 -0.35 -21.07
C ARG A 2 -37.34 -0.66 -19.62
N ALA A 3 -37.85 0.04 -18.60
CA ALA A 3 -39.23 0.02 -18.09
C ALA A 3 -39.64 -1.35 -17.52
N ALA A 4 -39.33 -1.56 -16.25
CA ALA A 4 -40.16 -2.37 -15.34
C ALA A 4 -40.53 -1.44 -14.18
N LEU A 5 -41.78 -0.96 -14.25
CA LEU A 5 -42.49 -0.28 -13.18
C LEU A 5 -43.10 -1.34 -12.25
N LEU A 6 -43.44 -0.87 -11.04
CA LEU A 6 -44.55 -1.25 -10.16
C LEU A 6 -44.21 -1.88 -8.79
N SER A 7 -44.67 -1.16 -7.76
CA SER A 7 -45.20 -1.64 -6.47
C SER A 7 -44.16 -1.90 -5.37
N SER A 8 -44.17 -1.33 -4.16
CA SER A 8 -45.13 -0.48 -3.45
C SER A 8 -44.41 0.21 -2.28
N ALA A 9 -45.00 1.30 -1.78
CA ALA A 9 -44.54 2.15 -0.69
C ALA A 9 -44.09 1.43 0.60
N ILE A 10 -42.91 1.83 1.12
CA ILE A 10 -42.69 2.02 2.57
C ILE A 10 -42.03 3.39 2.71
N ALA A 11 -42.86 4.41 2.90
CA ALA A 11 -42.42 5.73 3.31
C ALA A 11 -42.21 5.75 4.84
N LEU A 12 -41.14 6.44 5.25
CA LEU A 12 -40.98 7.13 6.54
C LEU A 12 -41.04 6.31 7.85
N ALA A 13 -39.87 5.93 8.38
CA ALA A 13 -39.55 6.12 9.81
C ALA A 13 -38.04 5.97 10.09
N ALA A 14 -37.50 6.91 10.86
CA ALA A 14 -36.21 6.88 11.56
C ALA A 14 -34.91 7.09 10.75
N VAL A 15 -34.74 8.32 10.23
CA VAL A 15 -33.50 9.06 10.49
C VAL A 15 -33.37 9.15 12.01
N LEU A 16 -32.39 8.49 12.64
CA LEU A 16 -31.77 8.76 13.96
C LEU A 16 -30.89 7.56 14.39
N TYR A 17 -29.71 7.43 13.80
CA TYR A 17 -28.58 6.83 14.52
C TYR A 17 -27.29 7.58 14.13
N SER A 18 -27.27 8.84 14.56
CA SER A 18 -26.06 9.66 14.57
C SER A 18 -25.10 9.09 15.61
N GLY A 19 -23.94 8.64 15.14
CA GLY A 19 -22.67 8.67 15.87
C GLY A 19 -22.61 7.95 17.21
N LEU A 20 -22.19 6.68 17.18
CA LEU A 20 -21.24 6.26 18.21
C LEU A 20 -19.91 6.98 17.93
N PRO A 21 -19.22 7.54 18.93
CA PRO A 21 -17.82 7.87 18.80
C PRO A 21 -17.06 6.56 18.59
N ASP A 22 -16.75 6.27 17.34
CA ASP A 22 -15.72 5.31 16.97
C ASP A 22 -14.48 5.67 17.81
N VAL A 23 -13.92 4.67 18.50
CA VAL A 23 -12.67 4.82 19.26
C VAL A 23 -11.53 4.94 18.23
N ALA A 24 -11.51 6.08 17.53
CA ALA A 24 -10.69 6.39 16.38
C ALA A 24 -9.39 7.08 16.82
N HIS A 25 -8.63 6.48 17.74
CA HIS A 25 -7.32 7.01 18.13
C HIS A 25 -6.27 5.91 18.29
N ALA A 26 -6.23 5.00 17.31
CA ALA A 26 -5.09 4.10 17.10
C ALA A 26 -4.86 3.79 15.60
N ALA A 27 -5.90 3.90 14.78
CA ALA A 27 -5.82 3.66 13.33
C ALA A 27 -5.01 4.72 12.56
N ASN A 28 -4.89 5.94 13.09
CA ASN A 28 -4.31 7.07 12.35
C ASN A 28 -2.77 7.11 12.36
N SER A 29 -2.11 6.56 13.40
CA SER A 29 -0.66 6.68 13.57
C SER A 29 0.14 6.00 12.46
N GLN A 30 -0.29 4.82 12.00
CA GLN A 30 0.36 4.10 10.90
C GLN A 30 0.11 4.73 9.53
N GLN A 31 -1.09 5.31 9.33
CA GLN A 31 -1.45 5.99 8.08
C GLN A 31 -0.66 7.29 7.91
N ASN A 32 -0.51 8.06 8.99
CA ASN A 32 0.34 9.24 9.03
C ASN A 32 1.82 8.88 8.80
N LYS A 33 2.31 7.82 9.46
CA LYS A 33 3.69 7.33 9.28
C LYS A 33 3.96 6.91 7.84
N MET A 34 3.03 6.19 7.21
CA MET A 34 3.14 5.79 5.81
C MET A 34 3.16 6.98 4.86
N THR A 35 2.35 8.01 5.13
CA THR A 35 2.37 9.26 4.35
C THR A 35 3.73 9.96 4.44
N THR A 36 4.28 10.13 5.64
CA THR A 36 5.60 10.72 5.87
C THR A 36 6.70 9.90 5.19
N CYS A 37 6.72 8.57 5.37
CA CYS A 37 7.70 7.71 4.71
C CYS A 37 7.64 7.81 3.17
N ASN A 38 6.43 7.94 2.61
CA ASN A 38 6.30 8.10 1.16
C ASN A 38 6.77 9.47 0.67
N ALA A 39 6.51 10.54 1.42
CA ALA A 39 7.01 11.87 1.12
C ALA A 39 8.54 11.91 1.16
N ASP A 40 9.13 11.36 2.22
CA ASP A 40 10.59 11.30 2.38
C ASP A 40 11.25 10.47 1.28
N ALA A 41 10.66 9.33 0.90
CA ALA A 41 11.15 8.52 -0.21
C ALA A 41 11.16 9.31 -1.52
N LYS A 42 10.12 10.11 -1.80
CA LYS A 42 10.05 10.96 -2.99
C LYS A 42 11.07 12.10 -2.94
N THR A 43 11.19 12.80 -1.80
CA THR A 43 12.18 13.86 -1.60
C THR A 43 13.61 13.36 -1.77
N LYS A 44 13.87 12.11 -1.35
CA LYS A 44 15.16 11.43 -1.52
C LYS A 44 15.35 10.83 -2.93
N GLY A 45 14.38 10.98 -3.84
CA GLY A 45 14.44 10.41 -5.19
C GLY A 45 14.50 8.89 -5.20
N LEU A 46 14.01 8.22 -4.14
CA LEU A 46 14.06 6.77 -4.02
C LEU A 46 12.97 6.14 -4.88
N SER A 47 13.40 5.19 -5.70
CA SER A 47 12.54 4.37 -6.55
C SER A 47 13.01 2.91 -6.50
N GLY A 48 12.22 1.99 -7.04
CA GLY A 48 12.59 0.58 -7.07
C GLY A 48 12.82 0.00 -5.68
N ASP A 49 13.93 -0.71 -5.50
CA ASP A 49 14.23 -1.38 -4.22
C ASP A 49 14.71 -0.43 -3.15
N ALA A 50 15.38 0.65 -3.55
CA ALA A 50 15.79 1.70 -2.63
C ALA A 50 14.58 2.27 -1.88
N ARG A 51 13.45 2.49 -2.58
CA ARG A 51 12.18 2.90 -1.95
C ARG A 51 11.58 1.82 -1.07
N LYS A 52 11.61 0.56 -1.51
CA LYS A 52 11.03 -0.57 -0.76
C LYS A 52 11.79 -0.83 0.54
N SER A 53 13.11 -0.80 0.49
CA SER A 53 13.98 -0.94 1.65
C SER A 53 13.79 0.23 2.61
N PHE A 54 13.78 1.47 2.08
CA PHE A 54 13.48 2.65 2.87
C PHE A 54 12.11 2.59 3.53
N MET A 55 11.05 2.20 2.81
CA MET A 55 9.71 2.03 3.38
C MET A 55 9.70 0.95 4.47
N SER A 56 10.39 -0.18 4.27
CA SER A 56 10.46 -1.26 5.27
C SER A 56 11.11 -0.77 6.56
N THR A 57 12.24 -0.08 6.45
CA THR A 57 12.92 0.52 7.61
C THR A 57 12.09 1.63 8.24
N CYS A 58 11.47 2.48 7.42
CA CYS A 58 10.65 3.59 7.87
C CYS A 58 9.34 3.13 8.52
N LEU A 59 8.81 1.95 8.19
CA LEU A 59 7.55 1.43 8.72
C LEU A 59 7.73 0.36 9.82
N SER A 60 8.89 -0.29 9.93
CA SER A 60 9.12 -1.31 10.97
C SER A 60 9.09 -0.71 12.38
N SER A 61 8.21 -1.25 13.23
CA SER A 61 8.44 -1.34 14.67
C SER A 61 9.41 -2.49 14.89
N LYS A 62 10.48 -2.29 15.67
CA LYS A 62 11.59 -3.25 15.84
C LYS A 62 11.13 -4.62 16.35
N ALA A 63 10.69 -5.49 15.46
CA ALA A 63 10.56 -6.93 15.66
C ALA A 63 10.61 -7.62 14.29
N THR A 64 11.75 -8.28 14.04
CA THR A 64 11.95 -9.40 13.11
C THR A 64 11.57 -9.17 11.64
N ALA A 65 12.53 -8.64 10.86
CA ALA A 65 12.52 -8.76 9.41
C ALA A 65 13.43 -9.95 9.00
N THR A 66 12.84 -11.14 8.97
CA THR A 66 13.40 -12.28 8.22
C THR A 66 12.54 -12.45 6.98
N THR A 67 13.06 -12.06 5.81
CA THR A 67 12.44 -12.40 4.52
C THR A 67 13.56 -12.57 3.49
N THR A 68 13.85 -13.84 3.21
CA THR A 68 14.46 -14.42 2.01
C THR A 68 15.19 -13.45 1.06
N ASP A 69 16.52 -13.39 1.23
CA ASP A 69 17.47 -12.49 0.56
C ASP A 69 17.55 -12.61 -0.98
N GLY A 70 16.99 -13.67 -1.58
CA GLY A 70 17.06 -13.89 -3.04
C GLY A 70 16.34 -12.82 -3.88
N SER A 71 15.16 -12.38 -3.45
CA SER A 71 14.43 -11.31 -4.14
C SER A 71 15.08 -9.94 -3.97
N ALA A 72 15.77 -9.69 -2.85
CA ALA A 72 16.49 -8.43 -2.63
C ALA A 72 17.71 -8.31 -3.55
N LYS A 73 18.46 -9.41 -3.73
CA LYS A 73 19.61 -9.45 -4.65
C LYS A 73 19.17 -9.25 -6.11
N CYS A 74 18.13 -9.97 -6.54
CA CYS A 74 17.61 -9.86 -7.91
C CYS A 74 17.09 -8.46 -8.25
N ALA A 75 16.61 -7.74 -7.25
CA ALA A 75 16.05 -6.43 -7.43
C ALA A 75 17.18 -5.35 -7.45
N ALA A 76 18.25 -5.51 -6.65
CA ALA A 76 19.49 -4.74 -6.78
C ALA A 76 20.19 -4.93 -8.15
N ASP A 77 20.22 -6.17 -8.67
CA ASP A 77 20.74 -6.48 -10.01
C ASP A 77 19.86 -5.83 -11.10
N ALA A 78 18.55 -5.73 -10.86
CA ALA A 78 17.61 -5.06 -11.78
C ALA A 78 17.82 -3.54 -11.81
N ASP A 79 18.07 -2.93 -10.65
CA ASP A 79 18.33 -1.50 -10.52
C ASP A 79 19.68 -1.12 -11.16
N THR A 80 20.71 -1.98 -11.06
CA THR A 80 21.99 -1.80 -11.76
C THR A 80 21.82 -1.82 -13.28
N LYS A 81 20.89 -2.66 -13.78
CA LYS A 81 20.49 -2.71 -15.19
C LYS A 81 19.50 -1.61 -15.58
N LYS A 82 19.13 -0.72 -14.65
CA LYS A 82 18.12 0.34 -14.83
C LYS A 82 16.81 -0.20 -15.43
N LEU A 83 16.42 -1.40 -15.00
CA LEU A 83 15.18 -1.99 -15.43
C LEU A 83 14.04 -1.25 -14.72
N HIS A 84 13.07 -0.78 -15.51
CA HIS A 84 11.89 -0.09 -15.01
C HIS A 84 10.63 -0.82 -15.47
N GLY A 85 9.55 -0.70 -14.69
CA GLY A 85 8.25 -1.28 -15.04
C GLY A 85 8.29 -2.79 -15.30
N ALA A 86 7.63 -3.23 -16.37
CA ALA A 86 7.46 -4.64 -16.72
C ALA A 86 8.79 -5.40 -16.91
N ALA A 87 9.85 -4.73 -17.37
CA ALA A 87 11.16 -5.35 -17.59
C ALA A 87 11.82 -5.77 -16.26
N ARG A 88 11.65 -4.95 -15.22
CA ARG A 88 12.15 -5.25 -13.86
C ARG A 88 11.40 -6.41 -13.23
N THR A 89 10.07 -6.44 -13.34
CA THR A 89 9.26 -7.52 -12.78
C THR A 89 9.52 -8.86 -13.47
N SER A 90 9.70 -8.87 -14.79
CA SER A 90 10.09 -10.08 -15.54
C SER A 90 11.48 -10.56 -15.17
N PHE A 91 12.45 -9.65 -15.00
CA PHE A 91 13.81 -9.97 -14.59
C PHE A 91 13.86 -10.55 -13.17
N ILE A 92 13.20 -9.92 -12.20
CA ILE A 92 13.17 -10.42 -10.81
C ILE A 92 12.52 -11.80 -10.76
N LYS A 93 11.39 -12.01 -11.47
CA LYS A 93 10.73 -13.32 -11.51
C LYS A 93 11.64 -14.39 -12.11
N LYS A 94 12.44 -14.07 -13.13
CA LYS A 94 13.40 -15.00 -13.75
C LYS A 94 14.66 -15.21 -12.92
N CYS A 95 15.08 -14.23 -12.12
CA CYS A 95 16.27 -14.28 -11.28
C CYS A 95 16.02 -15.00 -9.94
N ALA A 96 14.79 -14.92 -9.42
CA ALA A 96 14.38 -15.60 -8.19
C ALA A 96 13.80 -17.01 -8.42
N SER A 97 13.69 -17.44 -9.69
CA SER A 97 13.38 -18.81 -10.10
C SER A 97 14.67 -19.57 -10.34
#